data_AF-A0A2G1UH51-F1
#
_entry.id   AF-A0A2G1UH51-F1
#
_cell.length_a   1.000
_cell.length_b   1.000
_cell.length_c   1.000
_cell.angle_alpha   90.00
_cell.angle_beta   90.00
_cell.angle_gamma   90.00
#
_symmetry.space_group_name_H-M   'P 1'
#
loop_
_entity.id
_entity.type
_entity.pdbx_description
1 polymer ?
#
loop_
_entity_poly.entity_id
_entity_poly.type
_entity_poly.pdbx_seq_one_letter_code
_entity_poly.pdbx_strand_id
1 'polypeptide(L)' 'MEKVVTGLLVLVGIIHLLPVSGVLGVERLAALYGVSLGEPNIEILMRHRAILFGLLGLFLVYAA' A
#
# COMPACT_ATOMS: atom_id res chain seq x y z
N MET A 1 -23.94 3.88 13.11
CA MET A 1 -23.29 4.56 11.98
C MET A 1 -21.79 4.70 12.24
N GLU A 2 -21.38 5.36 13.32
CA GLU A 2 -19.95 5.57 13.66
C GLU A 2 -19.10 4.28 13.67
N LYS A 3 -19.55 3.23 14.38
CA LYS A 3 -18.83 1.93 14.40
C LYS A 3 -18.64 1.30 13.01
N VAL A 4 -19.57 1.54 12.09
CA VAL A 4 -19.47 1.05 10.71
C VAL A 4 -18.43 1.88 9.94
N VAL A 5 -18.42 3.20 10.13
CA VAL A 5 -17.43 4.10 9.52
C VAL A 5 -16.02 3.77 10.01
N THR A 6 -15.81 3.64 11.32
CA THR A 6 -14.55 3.19 11.91
C THR A 6 -14.11 1.85 11.33
N GLY A 7 -15.02 0.85 11.26
CA GLY A 7 -14.71 -0.45 10.68
C GLY A 7 -14.28 -0.38 9.22
N LEU A 8 -14.94 0.45 8.41
CA LEU A 8 -14.59 0.67 7.00
C LEU A 8 -13.24 1.37 6.85
N LEU A 9 -12.96 2.39 7.67
CA LEU A 9 -11.69 3.11 7.63
C LEU A 9 -10.51 2.22 8.01
N VAL A 10 -10.66 1.38 9.05
CA VAL A 10 -9.64 0.37 9.40
C VAL A 10 -9.44 -0.62 8.25
N LEU A 11 -10.52 -1.17 7.69
CA LEU A 11 -10.45 -2.14 6.60
C LEU A 11 -9.74 -1.58 5.36
N VAL A 12 -10.14 -0.39 4.93
CA VAL A 12 -9.54 0.28 3.77
C VAL A 12 -8.10 0.68 4.08
N GLY A 13 -7.81 1.14 5.30
CA GLY A 13 -6.46 1.44 5.76
C GLY A 13 -5.54 0.23 5.67
N ILE A 14 -5.97 -0.94 6.15
CA ILE A 14 -5.20 -2.19 6.05
C ILE A 14 -4.91 -2.56 4.58
N ILE A 15 -5.90 -2.46 3.69
CA ILE A 15 -5.71 -2.73 2.26
C ILE A 15 -4.63 -1.80 1.66
N HIS A 16 -4.64 -0.52 2.03
CA HIS A 16 -3.65 0.46 1.59
C HIS A 16 -2.26 0.24 2.21
N LEU A 17 -2.13 -0.49 3.32
CA LEU A 17 -0.83 -0.83 3.89
C LEU A 17 -0.15 -2.04 3.20
N LEU A 18 -0.89 -2.88 2.47
CA LEU A 18 -0.33 -4.06 1.79
C LEU A 18 0.85 -3.73 0.84
N PRO A 19 0.79 -2.67 0.02
CA PRO A 19 1.87 -2.32 -0.90
C PRO A 19 3.15 -1.84 -0.22
N VAL A 20 3.12 -1.43 1.07
CA VAL A 20 4.29 -0.94 1.82
C VAL A 20 5.43 -1.96 1.86
N SER A 21 5.11 -3.25 1.82
CA SER A 21 6.11 -4.32 1.70
C SER A 21 7.04 -4.17 0.49
N GLY A 22 6.61 -3.43 -0.54
CA GLY A 22 7.41 -3.07 -1.70
C GLY A 22 8.56 -2.11 -1.46
N VAL A 23 8.58 -1.40 -0.32
CA VAL A 23 9.71 -0.56 0.07
C VAL A 23 10.94 -1.42 0.40
N LEU A 24 10.72 -2.65 0.88
CA LEU A 24 11.77 -3.58 1.28
C LEU A 24 12.39 -4.34 0.09
N GLY A 25 11.78 -4.28 -1.10
CA GLY A 25 12.26 -4.99 -2.29
C GLY A 25 11.23 -4.99 -3.40
N VAL A 26 11.69 -4.95 -4.65
CA VAL A 26 10.81 -4.91 -5.82
C VAL A 26 10.17 -6.28 -6.10
N GLU A 27 10.79 -7.35 -5.59
CA GLU A 27 10.32 -8.73 -5.66
C GLU A 27 8.98 -8.91 -4.94
N ARG A 28 8.77 -8.16 -3.85
CA ARG A 28 7.49 -8.14 -3.12
C ARG A 28 6.39 -7.48 -3.94
N LEU A 29 6.71 -6.41 -4.66
CA LEU A 29 5.77 -5.77 -5.59
C LEU A 29 5.48 -6.68 -6.78
N ALA A 30 6.50 -7.32 -7.35
CA ALA A 30 6.34 -8.28 -8.43
C ALA A 30 5.42 -9.45 -8.03
N ALA A 31 5.58 -9.98 -6.82
CA ALA A 31 4.71 -11.03 -6.28
C ALA A 31 3.26 -10.54 -6.02
N LEU A 32 3.10 -9.33 -5.49
CA LEU A 32 1.78 -8.73 -5.21
C LEU A 32 1.00 -8.40 -6.48
N TYR A 33 1.67 -7.91 -7.51
CA TYR A 33 1.06 -7.47 -8.76
C TYR A 33 1.11 -8.53 -9.87
N GLY A 34 1.83 -9.63 -9.69
CA GLY A 34 1.96 -10.71 -10.67
C GLY A 34 2.72 -10.31 -11.94
N VAL A 35 3.59 -9.30 -11.86
CA VAL A 35 4.31 -8.74 -13.02
C VAL A 35 5.81 -8.63 -12.73
N SER A 36 6.64 -8.91 -13.74
CA SER A 36 8.08 -8.67 -13.65
C SER A 36 8.37 -7.18 -13.79
N LEU A 37 9.04 -6.59 -12.81
CA LEU A 37 9.50 -5.21 -12.83
C LEU A 37 10.96 -5.21 -13.29
N GLY A 38 11.19 -5.30 -14.60
CA GLY A 38 12.55 -5.42 -15.17
C GLY A 38 13.16 -4.11 -15.66
N GLU A 39 12.39 -3.02 -15.60
CA GLU A 39 12.82 -1.68 -16.03
C GLU A 39 13.07 -0.81 -14.78
N PRO A 40 14.30 -0.29 -14.56
CA PRO A 40 14.65 0.47 -13.35
C PRO A 40 13.71 1.62 -13.02
N ASN A 41 13.20 2.33 -14.03
CA ASN A 41 12.25 3.42 -13.83
C ASN A 41 10.91 2.95 -13.26
N ILE A 42 10.45 1.77 -13.69
CA ILE A 42 9.21 1.16 -13.20
C ILE A 42 9.38 0.66 -11.76
N GLU A 43 10.55 0.13 -11.43
CA GLU A 43 10.88 -0.26 -10.05
C GLU A 43 10.78 0.94 -9.09
N ILE A 44 11.40 2.06 -9.46
CA ILE A 44 11.36 3.30 -8.68
C ILE A 44 9.92 3.78 -8.53
N LEU A 45 9.14 3.81 -9.62
CA LEU A 45 7.74 4.23 -9.60
C LEU A 45 6.90 3.38 -8.66
N MET A 46 7.07 2.05 -8.68
CA MET A 46 6.32 1.14 -7.83
C MET A 46 6.70 1.27 -6.34
N ARG A 47 7.98 1.55 -6.03
CA ARG A 47 8.40 1.86 -4.65
C ARG A 47 7.82 3.17 -4.14
N HIS A 48 7.76 4.22 -4.96
CA HIS A 48 7.12 5.48 -4.59
C HIS A 48 5.62 5.27 -4.34
N ARG A 49 4.96 4.49 -5.20
CA ARG A 49 3.55 4.10 -5.02
C ARG A 49 3.33 3.36 -3.71
N ALA A 50 4.23 2.45 -3.33
CA ALA A 50 4.19 1.76 -2.04
C ALA A 50 4.24 2.73 -0.84
N ILE A 51 5.09 3.76 -0.90
CA ILE A 51 5.20 4.79 0.15
C ILE A 51 3.91 5.63 0.24
N LEU A 52 3.38 6.08 -0.90
CA LEU A 52 2.14 6.85 -0.96
C LEU A 52 0.97 6.06 -0.36
N PHE A 53 0.86 4.78 -0.69
CA PHE A 53 -0.12 3.87 -0.10
C PHE A 53 0.06 3.70 1.41
N GLY A 54 1.31 3.60 1.88
CA GLY A 54 1.62 3.55 3.30
C GLY A 54 1.16 4.78 4.08
N LEU A 55 1.45 5.98 3.57
CA LEU A 55 1.02 7.24 4.17
C LEU A 55 -0.51 7.32 4.23
N LEU A 56 -1.18 7.05 3.12
CA LEU A 56 -2.64 7.08 3.06
C LEU A 56 -3.26 6.05 4.01
N GLY A 57 -2.77 4.81 4.01
CA GLY A 57 -3.26 3.75 4.90
C GLY A 57 -3.10 4.09 6.38
N LEU A 58 -1.95 4.65 6.77
CA LEU A 58 -1.72 5.13 8.14
C LEU A 58 -2.71 6.23 8.54
N PHE A 59 -2.95 7.22 7.68
CA PHE A 59 -3.89 8.28 7.98
C PHE A 59 -5.34 7.79 8.06
N LEU A 60 -5.73 6.80 7.24
CA LEU A 60 -7.05 6.19 7.33
C LEU A 60 -7.27 5.44 8.65
N VAL A 61 -6.27 4.69 9.12
CA VAL A 61 -6.32 4.02 10.42
C VAL A 61 -6.31 5.03 11.56
N TYR A 62 -5.53 6.10 11.44
CA TYR A 62 -5.49 7.18 12.44
C TYR A 62 -6.82 7.94 12.55
N ALA A 63 -7.55 8.07 11.44
CA ALA A 63 -8.84 8.77 11.40
C ALA A 63 -10.04 7.89 11.81
N ALA A 64 -9.84 6.58 11.96
CA ALA A 64 -10.88 5.60 12.27
C ALA A 64 -11.25 5.60 13.76
#